data_AF-X0PA87-F1
#
_entry.id   AF-X0PA87-F1
#
_cell.length_a   1.000
_cell.length_b   1.000
_cell.length_c   1.000
_cell.angle_alpha   90.00
_cell.angle_beta   90.00
_cell.angle_gamma   90.00
#
_symmetry.space_group_name_H-M   'P 1'
#
loop_
_entity.id
_entity.type
_entity.pdbx_description
1 polymer ?
#
loop_
_entity_poly.entity_id
_entity_poly.type
_entity_poly.pdbx_seq_one_letter_code
_entity_poly.pdbx_strand_id
1 'polypeptide(L)'
;MYKIGQYYNSAKYGRIKLTGISTKRNVVYTRNQLITTINWAKICTNTPKTAAQRINSASDYNLDKVSNPYTYLKVQYTVQNNFSNAVTFGGVRQLTIGNGSILNGTDELVIDDGQSEQLLPHTKRVFTIHVLIDKFTDRAHPQKVHLYFGSSKGTVTLRKVAAGFDCLLPITYDRAADDSV
;
A
#
# COMPACT_ATOMS: atom_id res chain seq x y z
N MET A 1 9.79 -12.77 11.35
CA MET A 1 10.50 -11.75 10.54
C MET A 1 10.36 -12.14 9.07
N TYR A 2 9.89 -11.26 8.19
CA TYR A 2 9.75 -11.57 6.75
C TYR A 2 11.13 -11.58 6.09
N LYS A 3 11.47 -12.62 5.33
CA LYS A 3 12.76 -12.72 4.63
C LYS A 3 12.55 -12.51 3.13
N ILE A 4 13.28 -11.57 2.54
CA ILE A 4 13.25 -11.34 1.09
C ILE A 4 13.64 -12.65 0.38
N GLY A 5 12.99 -12.93 -0.76
CA GLY A 5 13.15 -14.17 -1.50
C GLY A 5 12.21 -15.29 -1.06
N GLN A 6 11.59 -15.20 0.12
CA GLN A 6 10.56 -16.16 0.53
C GLN A 6 9.34 -16.09 -0.38
N TYR A 7 8.74 -17.25 -0.64
CA TYR A 7 7.50 -17.36 -1.38
C TYR A 7 6.53 -18.33 -0.72
N TYR A 8 5.25 -18.18 -1.06
CA TYR A 8 4.21 -19.15 -0.75
C TYR A 8 3.29 -19.31 -1.96
N ASN A 9 2.52 -20.40 -2.00
CA ASN A 9 1.52 -20.61 -3.04
C ASN A 9 0.15 -20.19 -2.52
N SER A 10 -0.55 -19.36 -3.29
CA SER A 10 -1.95 -18.99 -3.09
C SER A 10 -2.82 -19.70 -4.10
N ALA A 11 -3.92 -20.29 -3.64
CA ALA A 11 -4.94 -20.84 -4.53
C ALA A 11 -5.51 -19.75 -5.47
N LYS A 12 -5.73 -18.53 -4.94
CA LYS A 12 -6.31 -17.40 -5.67
C LYS A 12 -5.33 -16.71 -6.63
N TYR A 13 -4.05 -16.62 -6.26
CA TYR A 13 -3.08 -15.75 -6.96
C TYR A 13 -1.84 -16.46 -7.52
N GLY A 14 -1.73 -17.78 -7.38
CA GLY A 14 -0.52 -18.50 -7.75
C GLY A 14 0.61 -18.28 -6.76
N ARG A 15 1.87 -18.33 -7.22
CA ARG A 15 3.03 -18.14 -6.34
C ARG A 15 3.18 -16.67 -5.99
N ILE A 16 3.28 -16.33 -4.71
CA ILE A 16 3.54 -14.98 -4.21
C ILE A 16 4.95 -14.97 -3.61
N LYS A 17 5.85 -14.15 -4.16
CA LYS A 17 7.23 -13.98 -3.70
C LYS A 17 7.43 -12.59 -3.11
N LEU A 18 8.01 -12.50 -1.91
CA LEU A 18 8.47 -11.23 -1.34
C LEU A 18 9.78 -10.83 -2.01
N THR A 19 9.80 -9.70 -2.71
CA THR A 19 10.98 -9.22 -3.46
C THR A 19 11.62 -7.99 -2.83
N GLY A 20 10.86 -7.16 -2.13
CA GLY A 20 11.39 -5.99 -1.42
C GLY A 20 10.64 -5.67 -0.13
N ILE A 21 11.30 -4.96 0.78
CA ILE A 21 10.70 -4.48 2.04
C ILE A 21 11.21 -3.08 2.37
N SER A 22 10.34 -2.20 2.83
CA SER A 22 10.76 -0.86 3.25
C SER A 22 11.12 -0.78 4.72
N THR A 23 10.19 -1.19 5.56
CA THR A 23 10.20 -0.85 6.96
C THR A 23 10.47 -2.10 7.80
N LYS A 24 11.61 -2.12 8.49
CA LYS A 24 11.90 -3.08 9.56
C LYS A 24 11.24 -2.69 10.89
N ARG A 25 10.68 -1.48 10.97
CA ARG A 25 10.05 -0.89 12.16
C ARG A 25 8.85 -0.03 11.78
N ASN A 26 7.91 0.12 12.72
CA ASN A 26 6.77 1.01 12.59
C ASN A 26 7.22 2.47 12.40
N VAL A 27 6.51 3.23 11.55
CA VAL A 27 6.67 4.69 11.41
C VAL A 27 5.37 5.37 11.85
N VAL A 28 5.44 6.30 12.79
CA VAL A 28 4.27 6.89 13.44
C VAL A 28 4.10 8.36 13.05
N TYR A 29 2.87 8.72 12.67
CA TYR A 29 2.45 10.08 12.34
C TYR A 29 1.30 10.47 13.25
N THR A 30 1.52 11.49 14.09
CA THR A 30 0.48 12.08 14.94
C THR A 30 0.02 13.40 14.34
N ARG A 31 -1.28 13.54 14.14
CA ARG A 31 -1.93 14.77 13.66
C ARG A 31 -3.13 15.03 14.57
N ASN A 32 -2.95 15.93 15.53
CA ASN A 32 -3.87 16.13 16.66
C ASN A 32 -4.12 14.79 17.39
N GLN A 33 -5.37 14.40 17.55
CA GLN A 33 -5.76 13.16 18.24
C GLN A 33 -5.91 11.96 17.27
N LEU A 34 -5.43 12.08 16.03
CA LEU A 34 -5.38 10.97 15.08
C LEU A 34 -3.94 10.48 14.94
N ILE A 35 -3.71 9.19 15.15
CA ILE A 35 -2.40 8.56 15.05
C ILE A 35 -2.44 7.53 13.93
N THR A 36 -1.58 7.68 12.94
CA THR A 36 -1.37 6.68 11.88
C THR A 36 -0.01 6.04 12.02
N THR A 37 0.03 4.71 12.07
CA THR A 37 1.26 3.91 12.13
C THR A 37 1.42 3.12 10.85
N ILE A 38 2.42 3.41 10.04
CA ILE A 38 2.82 2.53 8.94
C ILE A 38 3.53 1.33 9.54
N ASN A 39 2.90 0.16 9.48
CA ASN A 39 3.40 -1.06 10.12
C ASN A 39 4.48 -1.74 9.28
N TRP A 40 4.20 -1.93 8.00
CA TRP A 40 5.15 -2.47 7.04
C TRP A 40 4.77 -2.06 5.61
N ALA A 41 5.76 -2.02 4.73
CA ALA A 41 5.56 -1.92 3.29
C ALA A 41 6.44 -2.97 2.58
N LYS A 42 5.85 -3.68 1.62
CA LYS A 42 6.45 -4.82 0.92
C LYS A 42 6.21 -4.72 -0.57
N ILE A 43 7.20 -5.13 -1.35
CA ILE A 43 7.05 -5.41 -2.77
C ILE A 43 6.94 -6.91 -2.95
N CYS A 44 5.89 -7.35 -3.62
CA CYS A 44 5.62 -8.75 -3.87
C CYS A 44 5.39 -8.99 -5.36
N THR A 45 5.84 -10.14 -5.85
CA THR A 45 5.60 -10.59 -7.22
C THR A 45 4.72 -11.82 -7.19
N ASN A 46 3.60 -11.76 -7.91
CA ASN A 46 2.69 -12.88 -8.12
C ASN A 46 2.97 -13.54 -9.46
N THR A 47 2.94 -14.87 -9.48
CA THR A 47 3.04 -15.69 -10.69
C THR A 47 1.82 -16.60 -10.79
N PRO A 48 0.69 -16.08 -11.28
CA PRO A 48 -0.47 -16.88 -11.65
C PRO A 48 -0.11 -18.03 -12.62
N LYS A 49 -0.59 -19.24 -12.33
CA LYS A 49 -0.40 -20.43 -13.19
C LYS A 49 -1.64 -20.74 -14.01
N THR A 50 -2.82 -20.62 -13.41
CA THR A 50 -4.10 -20.98 -14.05
C THR A 50 -4.81 -19.75 -14.63
N ALA A 51 -5.76 -19.98 -15.55
CA ALA A 51 -6.61 -18.91 -16.08
C ALA A 51 -7.42 -18.21 -14.98
N ALA A 52 -7.99 -18.98 -14.05
CA ALA A 52 -8.71 -18.43 -12.90
C ALA A 52 -7.83 -17.52 -12.03
N GLN A 53 -6.58 -17.90 -11.78
CA GLN A 53 -5.63 -17.06 -11.03
C GLN A 53 -5.31 -15.75 -11.77
N ARG A 54 -5.19 -15.81 -13.11
CA ARG A 54 -4.97 -14.62 -13.94
C ARG A 54 -6.18 -13.67 -13.91
N ILE A 55 -7.39 -14.21 -14.02
CA ILE A 55 -8.65 -13.45 -13.93
C ILE A 55 -8.75 -12.78 -12.55
N ASN A 56 -8.60 -13.56 -11.47
CA ASN A 56 -8.65 -13.03 -10.10
C ASN A 56 -7.65 -11.88 -9.88
N SER A 57 -6.46 -12.00 -10.44
CA SER A 57 -5.40 -10.98 -10.30
C SER A 57 -5.75 -9.69 -11.03
N ALA A 58 -6.44 -9.77 -12.17
CA ALA A 58 -6.85 -8.60 -12.94
C ALA A 58 -8.10 -7.95 -12.35
N SER A 59 -9.07 -8.76 -11.89
CA SER A 59 -10.30 -8.28 -11.26
C SER A 59 -10.06 -7.48 -9.98
N ASP A 60 -9.03 -7.81 -9.19
CA ASP A 60 -8.67 -7.02 -8.01
C ASP A 60 -8.39 -5.54 -8.37
N TYR A 61 -7.94 -5.25 -9.60
CA TYR A 61 -7.63 -3.89 -10.09
C TYR A 61 -8.61 -3.39 -11.17
N ASN A 62 -9.77 -4.05 -11.36
CA ASN A 62 -10.73 -3.74 -12.42
C ASN A 62 -10.13 -3.76 -13.86
N LEU A 63 -9.16 -4.65 -14.12
CA LEU A 63 -8.50 -4.77 -15.42
C LEU A 63 -8.94 -6.04 -16.17
N ASP A 64 -8.89 -6.00 -17.51
CA ASP A 64 -9.09 -7.19 -18.35
C ASP A 64 -7.97 -8.22 -18.16
N LYS A 65 -6.73 -7.73 -18.01
CA LYS A 65 -5.55 -8.55 -17.77
C LYS A 65 -4.47 -7.81 -17.01
N VAL A 66 -3.69 -8.58 -16.25
CA VAL A 66 -2.39 -8.17 -15.73
C VAL A 66 -1.28 -8.95 -16.43
N SER A 67 -0.07 -8.41 -16.38
CA SER A 67 1.15 -9.16 -16.72
C SER A 67 1.25 -10.44 -15.88
N ASN A 68 2.05 -11.38 -16.37
CA ASN A 68 2.34 -12.60 -15.63
C ASN A 68 3.82 -12.98 -15.82
N PRO A 69 4.67 -12.84 -14.79
CA PRO A 69 4.32 -12.41 -13.42
C PRO A 69 3.89 -10.94 -13.36
N TYR A 70 3.27 -10.53 -12.24
CA TYR A 70 3.04 -9.12 -11.93
C TYR A 70 3.51 -8.75 -10.52
N THR A 71 3.92 -7.51 -10.35
CA THR A 71 4.44 -6.99 -9.08
C THR A 71 3.56 -5.90 -8.52
N TYR A 72 3.40 -5.90 -7.21
CA TYR A 72 2.59 -4.92 -6.46
C TYR A 72 3.29 -4.49 -5.17
N LEU A 73 3.02 -3.25 -4.77
CA LEU A 73 3.29 -2.76 -3.42
C LEU A 73 2.11 -3.14 -2.53
N LYS A 74 2.41 -3.66 -1.33
CA LYS A 74 1.43 -3.78 -0.24
C LYS A 74 1.95 -3.07 1.00
N VAL A 75 1.11 -2.19 1.55
CA VAL A 75 1.38 -1.47 2.80
C VAL A 75 0.33 -1.84 3.81
N GLN A 76 0.72 -2.13 5.05
CA GLN A 76 -0.22 -2.19 6.16
C GLN A 76 0.03 -0.99 7.05
N TYR A 77 -1.05 -0.38 7.49
CA TYR A 77 -1.02 0.70 8.43
C TYR A 77 -2.17 0.60 9.43
N THR A 78 -1.99 1.23 10.57
CA THR A 78 -2.96 1.25 11.65
C THR A 78 -3.36 2.69 11.92
N VAL A 79 -4.66 2.98 11.99
CA VAL A 79 -5.16 4.30 12.38
C VAL A 79 -5.87 4.19 13.71
N GLN A 80 -5.51 5.08 14.64
CA GLN A 80 -6.12 5.21 15.94
C GLN A 80 -6.75 6.60 16.06
N ASN A 81 -8.06 6.62 16.27
CA ASN A 81 -8.84 7.81 16.55
C ASN A 81 -8.92 8.01 18.07
N ASN A 82 -8.23 9.01 18.62
CA ASN A 82 -8.34 9.41 20.03
C ASN A 82 -9.29 10.58 20.26
N PHE A 83 -9.95 11.10 19.21
CA PHE A 83 -11.01 12.08 19.37
C PHE A 83 -12.21 11.48 20.10
N SER A 84 -12.96 12.33 20.81
CA SER A 84 -14.27 11.98 21.37
C SER A 84 -15.36 11.82 20.31
N ASN A 85 -15.09 12.20 19.06
CA ASN A 85 -16.02 12.14 17.93
C ASN A 85 -15.50 11.21 16.82
N ALA A 86 -16.42 10.72 15.99
CA ALA A 86 -16.06 9.93 14.82
C ALA A 86 -15.31 10.77 13.77
N VAL A 87 -14.33 10.14 13.11
CA VAL A 87 -13.47 10.76 12.10
C VAL A 87 -13.51 9.94 10.82
N THR A 88 -13.72 10.60 9.69
CA THR A 88 -13.55 10.03 8.36
C THR A 88 -12.09 10.17 7.95
N PHE A 89 -11.39 9.04 7.77
CA PHE A 89 -9.98 9.02 7.45
C PHE A 89 -9.73 9.45 6.00
N GLY A 90 -8.72 10.30 5.77
CA GLY A 90 -8.44 10.83 4.45
C GLY A 90 -7.88 9.80 3.45
N GLY A 91 -7.26 8.72 3.93
CA GLY A 91 -6.60 7.73 3.08
C GLY A 91 -5.40 8.29 2.31
N VAL A 92 -4.84 7.47 1.42
CA VAL A 92 -3.85 7.88 0.43
C VAL A 92 -4.53 8.76 -0.63
N ARG A 93 -3.97 9.94 -0.86
CA ARG A 93 -4.41 10.86 -1.92
C ARG A 93 -3.59 10.68 -3.19
N GLN A 94 -2.31 10.36 -3.03
CA GLN A 94 -1.35 10.25 -4.10
C GLN A 94 -0.16 9.40 -3.64
N LEU A 95 0.55 8.79 -4.57
CA LEU A 95 1.86 8.22 -4.35
C LEU A 95 2.82 8.51 -5.50
N THR A 96 4.11 8.54 -5.21
CA THR A 96 5.17 8.56 -6.21
C THR A 96 6.00 7.30 -6.12
N ILE A 97 6.33 6.75 -7.28
CA ILE A 97 7.21 5.59 -7.45
C ILE A 97 8.56 6.12 -7.93
N GLY A 98 9.67 5.58 -7.41
CA GLY A 98 11.01 6.17 -7.50
C GLY A 98 11.56 6.57 -8.89
N ASN A 99 10.92 6.15 -9.99
CA ASN A 99 11.22 6.60 -11.35
C ASN A 99 10.50 7.91 -11.77
N GLY A 100 9.71 8.51 -10.87
CA GLY A 100 8.93 9.72 -11.12
C GLY A 100 7.47 9.47 -11.50
N SER A 101 7.01 8.22 -11.62
CA SER A 101 5.60 7.93 -11.85
C SER A 101 4.75 8.36 -10.65
N ILE A 102 3.65 9.05 -10.94
CA ILE A 102 2.68 9.53 -9.95
C ILE A 102 1.38 8.78 -10.17
N LEU A 103 0.82 8.21 -9.09
CA LEU A 103 -0.53 7.65 -9.09
C LEU A 103 -1.39 8.40 -8.08
N ASN A 104 -2.62 8.70 -8.43
CA ASN A 104 -3.61 9.24 -7.50
C ASN A 104 -4.24 8.10 -6.69
N GLY A 105 -4.70 8.40 -5.47
CA GLY A 105 -5.41 7.44 -4.63
C GLY A 105 -6.73 6.97 -5.25
N THR A 106 -7.23 7.65 -6.27
CA THR A 106 -8.44 7.30 -7.04
C THR A 106 -8.15 6.49 -8.30
N ASP A 107 -6.89 6.27 -8.65
CA ASP A 107 -6.55 5.46 -9.81
C ASP A 107 -6.90 3.99 -9.52
N GLU A 108 -7.45 3.26 -10.50
CA GLU A 108 -7.88 1.85 -10.32
C GLU A 108 -6.74 0.92 -9.86
N LEU A 109 -5.50 1.33 -10.08
CA LEU A 109 -4.30 0.62 -9.70
C LEU A 109 -3.94 0.80 -8.22
N VAL A 110 -4.63 1.69 -7.50
CA VAL A 110 -4.41 2.03 -6.10
C VAL A 110 -5.67 1.71 -5.31
N ILE A 111 -5.56 0.75 -4.40
CA ILE A 111 -6.66 0.32 -3.54
C ILE A 111 -6.22 0.60 -2.11
N ASP A 112 -6.88 1.57 -1.47
CA ASP A 112 -6.68 1.89 -0.06
C ASP A 112 -7.97 1.57 0.72
N ASP A 113 -7.96 0.46 1.46
CA ASP A 113 -9.16 0.01 2.20
C ASP A 113 -9.49 0.90 3.42
N GLY A 114 -8.63 1.83 3.80
CA GLY A 114 -8.92 2.82 4.83
C GLY A 114 -9.37 4.17 4.27
N GLN A 115 -9.34 4.39 2.95
CA GLN A 115 -9.75 5.65 2.36
C GLN A 115 -11.23 5.91 2.61
N SER A 116 -11.53 7.07 3.21
CA SER A 116 -12.89 7.48 3.60
C SER A 116 -13.55 6.59 4.66
N GLU A 117 -12.80 5.70 5.31
CA GLU A 117 -13.33 4.89 6.40
C GLU A 117 -13.69 5.73 7.63
N GLN A 118 -14.80 5.39 8.26
CA GLN A 118 -15.25 6.02 9.50
C GLN A 118 -14.67 5.31 10.71
N LEU A 119 -13.88 6.06 11.48
CA LEU A 119 -13.31 5.62 12.75
C LEU A 119 -14.13 6.18 13.89
N LEU A 120 -14.81 5.30 14.64
CA LEU A 120 -15.51 5.67 15.86
C LEU A 120 -14.53 6.24 16.92
N PRO A 121 -15.02 7.02 17.90
CA PRO A 121 -14.20 7.53 18.99
C PRO A 121 -13.40 6.42 19.67
N HIS A 122 -12.14 6.71 20.01
CA HIS A 122 -11.24 5.80 20.75
C HIS A 122 -10.98 4.44 20.07
N THR A 123 -11.27 4.30 18.77
CA THR A 123 -11.03 3.05 18.03
C THR A 123 -9.68 3.01 17.34
N LYS A 124 -9.19 1.79 17.16
CA LYS A 124 -7.97 1.48 16.40
C LYS A 124 -8.30 0.43 15.35
N ARG A 125 -7.97 0.71 14.08
CA ARG A 125 -8.21 -0.21 12.96
C ARG A 125 -6.97 -0.37 12.11
N VAL A 126 -6.82 -1.56 11.53
CA VAL A 126 -5.74 -1.93 10.62
C VAL A 126 -6.30 -1.93 9.20
N PHE A 127 -5.54 -1.31 8.31
CA PHE A 127 -5.87 -1.09 6.91
C PHE A 127 -4.69 -1.52 6.03
N THR A 128 -4.97 -1.72 4.75
CA THR A 128 -4.00 -2.04 3.73
C THR A 128 -4.16 -1.21 2.47
N ILE A 129 -3.00 -0.84 1.92
CA ILE A 129 -2.89 -0.24 0.58
C ILE A 129 -2.31 -1.31 -0.34
N HIS A 130 -2.92 -1.48 -1.50
CA HIS A 130 -2.44 -2.30 -2.60
C HIS A 130 -2.22 -1.43 -3.83
N VAL A 131 -1.03 -1.51 -4.43
CA VAL A 131 -0.72 -0.76 -5.65
C VAL A 131 -0.11 -1.68 -6.69
N LEU A 132 -0.71 -1.76 -7.88
CA LEU A 132 -0.11 -2.47 -9.01
C LEU A 132 1.06 -1.63 -9.56
N ILE A 133 2.29 -2.16 -9.53
CA ILE A 133 3.49 -1.40 -9.91
C ILE A 133 4.15 -1.86 -11.23
N ASP A 134 3.62 -2.94 -11.82
CA ASP A 134 4.27 -3.70 -12.90
C ASP A 134 4.40 -2.99 -14.26
N LYS A 135 4.05 -1.70 -14.34
CA LYS A 135 4.15 -0.86 -15.53
C LYS A 135 5.01 0.40 -15.35
N PHE A 136 5.47 0.66 -14.13
CA PHE A 136 6.02 1.96 -13.77
C PHE A 136 7.51 1.94 -13.51
N THR A 137 8.21 0.81 -13.60
CA THR A 137 9.68 0.81 -13.57
C THR A 137 10.17 -0.31 -14.47
N ASP A 138 11.38 -0.18 -15.01
CA ASP A 138 11.95 -1.13 -15.97
C ASP A 138 12.01 -2.58 -15.46
N ARG A 139 11.81 -2.80 -14.14
CA ARG A 139 11.75 -4.12 -13.48
C ARG A 139 10.73 -4.25 -12.34
N ALA A 140 9.75 -3.35 -12.22
CA ALA A 140 8.87 -3.26 -11.04
C ALA A 140 9.62 -3.20 -9.68
N HIS A 141 10.79 -2.57 -9.67
CA HIS A 141 11.75 -2.51 -8.56
C HIS A 141 11.99 -1.05 -8.09
N PRO A 142 10.99 -0.36 -7.53
CA PRO A 142 11.20 1.00 -7.04
C PRO A 142 12.15 1.07 -5.85
N GLN A 143 13.19 1.90 -5.95
CA GLN A 143 14.12 2.16 -4.85
C GLN A 143 13.45 2.85 -3.65
N LYS A 144 12.38 3.61 -3.90
CA LYS A 144 11.56 4.28 -2.89
C LYS A 144 10.14 4.47 -3.38
N VAL A 145 9.21 4.55 -2.44
CA VAL A 145 7.82 4.97 -2.66
C VAL A 145 7.52 6.12 -1.70
N HIS A 146 6.92 7.20 -2.19
CA HIS A 146 6.41 8.27 -1.33
C HIS A 146 4.89 8.18 -1.31
N LEU A 147 4.29 8.04 -0.13
CA LEU A 147 2.83 8.08 0.05
C LEU A 147 2.43 9.46 0.56
N TYR A 148 1.38 10.05 -0.01
CA TYR A 148 0.80 11.31 0.45
C TYR A 148 -0.62 11.05 0.94
N PHE A 149 -0.82 11.14 2.26
CA PHE A 149 -2.13 10.97 2.88
C PHE A 149 -2.92 12.28 2.88
N GLY A 150 -4.21 12.17 2.61
CA GLY A 150 -5.17 13.27 2.69
C GLY A 150 -5.44 13.71 4.14
N SER A 151 -6.04 14.89 4.29
CA SER A 151 -6.55 15.33 5.59
C SER A 151 -7.79 14.55 6.01
N SER A 152 -7.97 14.34 7.31
CA SER A 152 -9.16 13.70 7.87
C SER A 152 -10.18 14.73 8.34
N LYS A 153 -11.46 14.36 8.31
CA LYS A 153 -12.59 15.22 8.65
C LYS A 153 -13.39 14.62 9.80
N GLY A 154 -14.01 15.47 10.63
CA GLY A 154 -15.03 15.00 11.55
C GLY A 154 -16.22 14.47 10.75
N THR A 155 -16.71 13.27 11.06
CA THR A 155 -17.71 12.60 10.21
C THR A 155 -19.01 13.40 10.11
N VAL A 156 -19.46 14.04 11.20
CA VAL A 156 -20.69 14.84 11.22
C VAL A 156 -20.44 16.27 10.72
N THR A 157 -19.34 16.89 11.15
CA THR A 157 -19.08 18.31 10.87
C THR A 157 -18.52 18.55 9.46
N LEU A 158 -17.96 17.51 8.83
CA LEU A 158 -17.23 17.56 7.56
C LEU A 158 -16.04 18.54 7.56
N ARG A 159 -15.71 19.13 8.72
CA ARG A 159 -14.58 20.03 8.90
C ARG A 159 -13.31 19.22 9.10
N LYS A 160 -12.19 19.76 8.59
CA LYS A 160 -10.86 19.19 8.80
C LYS A 160 -10.54 19.13 10.31
N VAL A 161 -10.21 17.94 10.81
CA VAL A 161 -9.82 17.70 12.22
C VAL A 161 -8.37 17.25 12.36
N ALA A 162 -7.78 16.71 11.29
CA ALA A 162 -6.37 16.34 11.23
C ALA A 162 -5.81 16.67 9.84
N ALA A 163 -4.63 17.28 9.78
CA ALA A 163 -3.93 17.50 8.53
C ALA A 163 -3.42 16.17 7.95
N GLY A 164 -3.18 16.15 6.64
CA GLY A 164 -2.50 15.04 6.00
C GLY A 164 -1.03 14.93 6.43
N PHE A 165 -0.36 13.92 5.91
CA PHE A 165 1.05 13.69 6.11
C PHE A 165 1.62 12.93 4.91
N ASP A 166 2.93 12.95 4.77
CA ASP A 166 3.62 12.21 3.75
C ASP A 166 4.57 11.19 4.39
N CYS A 167 4.81 10.08 3.71
CA CYS A 167 5.63 8.98 4.19
C CYS A 167 6.55 8.48 3.09
N LEU A 168 7.85 8.65 3.31
CA LEU A 168 8.87 8.09 2.43
C LEU A 168 9.23 6.66 2.86
N LEU A 169 9.08 5.73 1.92
CA LEU A 169 9.34 4.31 2.09
C LEU A 169 10.54 3.89 1.21
N PRO A 170 11.78 3.94 1.72
CA PRO A 170 12.93 3.39 1.00
C PRO A 170 12.79 1.87 0.92
N ILE A 171 12.92 1.24 -0.25
CA ILE A 171 12.77 -0.20 -0.41
C ILE A 171 14.13 -0.88 -0.45
N THR A 172 14.30 -1.94 0.34
CA THR A 172 15.45 -2.84 0.27
C THR A 172 15.06 -4.11 -0.49
N TYR A 173 15.91 -4.52 -1.44
CA TYR A 173 15.82 -5.77 -2.20
C TYR A 173 16.93 -6.74 -1.76
N ASP A 174 16.83 -8.00 -2.18
CA ASP A 174 17.94 -8.96 -2.01
C ASP A 174 19.04 -8.67 -3.04
N ARG A 175 20.30 -8.60 -2.59
CA ARG A 175 21.45 -8.20 -3.44
C ARG A 175 21.71 -9.18 -4.59
N ALA A 176 21.25 -10.42 -4.50
CA ALA A 176 21.44 -11.43 -5.54
C ALA A 176 20.64 -11.17 -6.84
N ALA A 177 19.80 -10.12 -6.90
CA ALA A 177 19.01 -9.77 -8.09
C ALA A 177 19.63 -8.67 -8.96
N ASP A 178 20.71 -8.00 -8.51
CA ASP A 178 21.37 -6.91 -9.25
C ASP A 178 22.60 -7.35 -10.06
N ASP A 179 23.09 -8.58 -9.88
CA ASP A 179 24.32 -9.09 -10.55
C ASP A 179 24.07 -9.74 -11.92
N SER A 180 22.98 -9.39 -12.61
CA SER A 180 22.79 -9.76 -14.02
C SER A 180 22.59 -8.52 -14.88
N VAL A 181 23.72 -7.89 -15.20
CA VAL A 181 23.94 -7.01 -16.37
C VAL A 181 24.84 -7.77 -17.32
#